data_AF-A0A2N2VSH9-F1
#
_entry.id   AF-A0A2N2VSH9-F1
#
_cell.length_a   1.000
_cell.length_b   1.000
_cell.length_c   1.000
_cell.angle_alpha   90.00
_cell.angle_beta   90.00
_cell.angle_gamma   90.00
#
_symmetry.space_group_name_H-M   'P 1'
#
loop_
_entity.id
_entity.type
_entity.pdbx_description
1 polymer ?
#
loop_
_entity_poly.entity_id
_entity_poly.type
_entity_poly.pdbx_seq_one_letter_code
_entity_poly.pdbx_strand_id
1 'polypeptide(L)'
;MTYVVTEPCIKCKYTDCVDVCPVDCFHEGPNFLVIDPEECIDCTLCVAECPVEAIFAEDDVPESQKHFTALNAELSKLWKVIVERKDPLPDADEWAKAKDKLDKLER
;
A
#
# COMPACT_ATOMS: atom_id res chain seq x y z
N MET A 1 -7.43 -5.07 13.89
CA MET A 1 -7.64 -3.83 13.12
C MET A 1 -6.33 -3.56 12.40
N THR A 2 -6.38 -3.33 11.10
CA THR A 2 -5.19 -3.15 10.25
C THR A 2 -5.31 -1.85 9.44
N TYR A 3 -4.21 -1.45 8.82
CA TYR A 3 -4.21 -0.53 7.70
C TYR A 3 -4.24 -1.29 6.37
N VAL A 4 -4.71 -0.62 5.33
CA VAL A 4 -4.92 -1.18 4.00
C VAL A 4 -4.36 -0.20 2.97
N VAL A 5 -3.49 -0.68 2.07
CA VAL A 5 -3.08 0.09 0.89
C VAL A 5 -4.13 -0.07 -0.20
N THR A 6 -4.54 1.04 -0.79
CA THR A 6 -5.62 1.11 -1.77
C THR A 6 -5.12 1.59 -3.14
N GLU A 7 -6.02 1.72 -4.12
CA GLU A 7 -5.72 1.96 -5.53
C GLU A 7 -4.66 3.03 -5.84
N PRO A 8 -4.60 4.19 -5.16
CA PRO A 8 -3.69 5.26 -5.53
C PRO A 8 -2.20 4.85 -5.48
N CYS A 9 -1.83 3.79 -4.77
CA CYS A 9 -0.45 3.31 -4.75
C CYS A 9 -0.03 2.60 -6.05
N ILE A 10 -0.97 2.01 -6.80
CA ILE A 10 -0.65 1.25 -8.03
C ILE A 10 0.05 2.16 -9.04
N LYS A 11 1.17 1.70 -9.61
CA LYS A 11 2.08 2.43 -10.52
C LYS A 11 2.77 3.67 -9.92
N CYS A 12 2.49 4.01 -8.66
CA CYS A 12 3.21 5.05 -7.93
C CYS A 12 4.33 4.45 -7.09
N LYS A 13 3.96 3.59 -6.13
CA LYS A 13 4.87 2.85 -5.25
C LYS A 13 6.03 3.73 -4.73
N TYR A 14 5.69 4.82 -4.02
CA TYR A 14 6.67 5.74 -3.45
C TYR A 14 7.51 5.14 -2.30
N THR A 15 6.93 4.18 -1.57
CA THR A 15 7.58 3.42 -0.49
C THR A 15 7.95 4.19 0.79
N ASP A 16 7.63 5.48 0.91
CA ASP A 16 7.86 6.27 2.14
C ASP A 16 7.19 5.68 3.39
N CYS A 17 6.08 4.98 3.21
CA CYS A 17 5.35 4.32 4.29
C CYS A 17 6.16 3.20 4.99
N VAL A 18 7.20 2.66 4.34
CA VAL A 18 8.05 1.60 4.89
C VAL A 18 8.96 2.13 5.99
N ASP A 19 9.53 3.33 5.81
CA ASP A 19 10.51 3.91 6.76
C ASP A 19 9.94 4.17 8.16
N VAL A 20 8.62 4.30 8.28
CA VAL A 20 7.93 4.60 9.53
C VAL A 20 7.24 3.38 10.14
N CYS A 21 7.29 2.22 9.49
CA CYS A 21 6.63 1.01 9.99
C CYS A 21 7.47 0.35 11.10
N PRO A 22 7.01 0.30 12.36
CA PRO A 22 7.82 -0.23 13.47
C PRO A 22 7.91 -1.76 13.50
N VAL A 23 7.14 -2.45 12.67
CA VAL A 23 6.98 -3.91 12.65
C VAL A 23 7.23 -4.50 11.27
N ASP A 24 7.71 -3.71 10.31
CA ASP A 24 8.07 -4.15 8.96
C ASP A 24 6.96 -4.92 8.20
N CYS A 25 5.68 -4.63 8.46
CA CYS A 25 4.56 -5.38 7.90
C CYS A 25 4.19 -5.05 6.44
N PHE A 26 5.09 -4.42 5.67
CA PHE A 26 4.85 -4.10 4.26
C PHE A 26 5.42 -5.17 3.34
N HIS A 27 4.66 -5.59 2.35
CA HIS A 27 5.07 -6.55 1.33
C HIS A 27 5.06 -5.91 -0.06
N GLU A 28 6.07 -6.27 -0.86
CA GLU A 28 6.40 -5.61 -2.10
C GLU A 28 6.03 -6.44 -3.34
N GLY A 29 5.16 -5.87 -4.16
CA GLY A 29 4.92 -6.31 -5.53
C GLY A 29 5.69 -5.49 -6.56
N PRO A 30 5.55 -5.83 -7.86
CA PRO A 30 6.22 -5.10 -8.95
C PRO A 30 5.86 -3.62 -8.97
N ASN A 31 4.57 -3.28 -8.78
CA ASN A 31 4.08 -1.90 -8.92
C ASN A 31 3.10 -1.45 -7.83
N PHE A 32 3.06 -2.16 -6.70
CA PHE A 32 2.16 -1.91 -5.58
C PHE A 32 2.79 -2.43 -4.27
N LEU A 33 2.36 -1.88 -3.13
CA LEU A 33 2.68 -2.38 -1.80
C LEU A 33 1.40 -2.83 -1.11
N VAL A 34 1.51 -3.81 -0.22
CA VAL A 34 0.41 -4.24 0.66
C VAL A 34 0.87 -4.32 2.10
N ILE A 35 -0.09 -4.22 3.02
CA ILE A 35 0.13 -4.37 4.46
C ILE A 35 -0.35 -5.76 4.88
N ASP A 36 0.47 -6.49 5.62
CA ASP A 36 0.04 -7.73 6.27
C ASP A 36 -0.88 -7.42 7.46
N PRO A 37 -2.14 -7.88 7.44
CA PRO A 37 -3.10 -7.58 8.50
C PRO A 37 -2.83 -8.33 9.81
N GLU A 38 -2.05 -9.41 9.81
CA GLU A 38 -1.70 -10.18 11.00
C GLU A 38 -0.51 -9.55 11.73
N GLU A 39 0.37 -8.84 11.02
CA GLU A 39 1.55 -8.15 11.59
C GLU A 39 1.29 -6.67 11.90
N CYS A 40 0.35 -6.03 11.21
CA CYS A 40 0.02 -4.63 11.46
C CYS A 40 -0.50 -4.41 12.90
N ILE A 41 0.13 -3.47 13.61
CA ILE A 41 -0.21 -3.13 15.00
C ILE A 41 -1.08 -1.86 15.15
N ASP A 42 -1.69 -1.39 14.06
CA ASP A 42 -2.60 -0.24 14.05
C ASP A 42 -1.99 1.07 14.62
N CYS A 43 -0.72 1.36 14.30
CA CYS A 43 0.01 2.51 14.86
C CYS A 43 -0.20 3.85 14.12
N THR A 44 -0.94 3.86 13.00
CA THR A 44 -1.29 5.03 12.14
C THR A 44 -0.14 5.78 11.45
N LEU A 45 1.12 5.51 11.78
CA LEU A 45 2.27 6.29 11.30
C LEU A 45 2.39 6.36 9.77
N CYS A 46 2.05 5.28 9.07
CA CYS A 46 2.19 5.19 7.62
C CYS A 46 1.19 6.04 6.82
N VAL A 47 0.07 6.47 7.42
CA VAL A 47 -1.01 7.17 6.71
C VAL A 47 -0.55 8.53 6.18
N ALA A 48 0.09 9.33 7.04
CA ALA A 48 0.53 10.68 6.69
C ALA A 48 1.75 10.70 5.76
N GLU A 49 2.51 9.61 5.70
CA GLU A 49 3.72 9.51 4.90
C GLU A 49 3.43 9.15 3.44
N CYS A 50 2.25 8.62 3.11
CA CYS A 50 1.92 8.24 1.74
C CYS A 50 1.61 9.47 0.88
N PRO A 51 2.43 9.83 -0.14
CA PRO A 51 2.24 11.06 -0.92
C PRO A 51 0.94 11.11 -1.75
N VAL A 52 0.33 9.95 -1.96
CA VAL A 52 -0.91 9.77 -2.74
C VAL A 52 -2.09 9.35 -1.87
N GLU A 53 -1.95 9.46 -0.55
CA GLU A 53 -3.02 9.20 0.43
C GLU A 53 -3.69 7.83 0.22
N ALA A 54 -2.89 6.80 -0.10
CA ALA A 54 -3.39 5.48 -0.47
C ALA A 54 -3.70 4.58 0.72
N ILE A 55 -3.36 4.98 1.96
CA ILE A 55 -3.39 4.11 3.13
C ILE A 55 -4.52 4.54 4.05
N PHE A 56 -5.39 3.60 4.38
CA PHE A 56 -6.57 3.81 5.23
C PHE A 56 -6.60 2.79 6.36
N ALA A 57 -7.17 3.16 7.50
CA ALA A 57 -7.61 2.16 8.47
C ALA A 57 -8.69 1.28 7.80
N GLU A 58 -8.72 -0.01 8.11
CA GLU A 58 -9.64 -0.97 7.49
C GLU A 58 -11.11 -0.52 7.49
N ASP A 59 -11.57 0.06 8.61
CA ASP A 59 -12.94 0.54 8.79
C ASP A 59 -13.23 1.84 7.99
N ASP A 60 -12.19 2.58 7.63
CA ASP A 60 -12.27 3.85 6.89
C ASP A 60 -12.04 3.68 5.37
N VAL A 61 -11.77 2.45 4.91
CA VAL A 61 -11.60 2.17 3.47
C VAL A 61 -12.88 2.55 2.73
N PRO A 62 -12.81 3.43 1.70
CA PRO A 62 -13.96 3.80 0.89
C PRO A 62 -14.68 2.59 0.32
N GLU A 63 -16.02 2.65 0.21
CA GLU A 63 -16.83 1.50 -0.22
C GLU A 63 -16.42 0.94 -1.59
N SER A 64 -16.04 1.82 -2.53
CA SER A 64 -15.54 1.43 -3.86
C SER A 64 -14.21 0.67 -3.82
N GLN A 65 -13.44 0.80 -2.73
CA GLN A 65 -12.11 0.23 -2.56
C GLN A 65 -12.05 -0.85 -1.48
N LYS A 66 -13.17 -1.25 -0.87
CA LYS A 66 -13.20 -2.30 0.19
C LYS A 66 -12.59 -3.63 -0.23
N HIS A 67 -12.57 -3.94 -1.52
CA HIS A 67 -11.93 -5.16 -2.03
C HIS A 67 -10.41 -5.18 -1.80
N PHE A 68 -9.77 -4.03 -1.60
CA PHE A 68 -8.34 -3.94 -1.27
C PHE A 68 -8.00 -4.56 0.09
N THR A 69 -8.93 -4.63 1.04
CA THR A 69 -8.70 -5.29 2.34
C THR A 69 -8.34 -6.76 2.14
N ALA A 70 -9.16 -7.49 1.37
CA ALA A 70 -8.89 -8.89 1.05
C ALA A 70 -7.65 -9.05 0.17
N LEU A 71 -7.43 -8.12 -0.76
CA LEU A 71 -6.26 -8.13 -1.65
C LEU A 71 -4.94 -7.97 -0.87
N ASN A 72 -4.90 -7.08 0.13
CA ASN A 72 -3.71 -6.89 0.96
C ASN A 72 -3.38 -8.18 1.73
N ALA A 73 -4.38 -8.80 2.35
CA ALA A 73 -4.23 -10.07 3.06
C ALA A 73 -3.83 -11.25 2.16
N GLU A 74 -4.27 -11.27 0.90
CA GLU A 74 -3.89 -12.28 -0.09
C GLU A 74 -2.43 -12.08 -0.52
N LEU A 75 -2.07 -10.87 -0.93
CA LEU A 75 -0.78 -10.57 -1.53
C LEU A 75 0.36 -10.51 -0.50
N SER A 76 0.09 -10.16 0.78
CA SER A 76 1.12 -10.22 1.83
C SER A 76 1.68 -11.63 2.01
N LYS A 77 0.85 -12.66 1.81
CA LYS A 77 1.27 -14.07 1.89
C LYS A 77 2.12 -14.52 0.70
N LEU A 78 2.10 -13.79 -0.41
CA LEU A 78 2.76 -14.15 -1.67
C LEU A 78 4.01 -13.32 -1.93
N TRP A 79 3.97 -12.04 -1.55
CA TRP A 79 5.04 -11.09 -1.79
C TRP A 79 6.05 -11.04 -0.65
N LYS A 80 7.26 -10.58 -0.96
CA LYS A 80 8.33 -10.48 0.02
C LYS A 80 8.18 -9.21 0.83
N VAL A 81 8.60 -9.27 2.10
CA VAL A 81 8.68 -8.11 2.98
C VAL A 81 9.66 -7.08 2.39
N ILE A 82 9.29 -5.80 2.46
CA ILE A 82 10.15 -4.65 2.18
C ILE A 82 10.41 -3.90 3.48
N VAL A 83 11.68 -3.71 3.82
CA VAL A 83 12.13 -3.11 5.09
C VAL A 83 12.91 -1.81 4.90
N GLU A 84 13.16 -1.41 3.66
CA GLU A 84 13.89 -0.19 3.31
C GLU A 84 13.15 0.53 2.18
N ARG A 85 13.06 1.86 2.28
CA ARG A 85 12.56 2.71 1.20
C ARG A 85 13.41 2.58 -0.06
N LYS A 86 12.74 2.64 -1.20
CA LYS A 86 13.33 2.70 -2.54
C LYS A 86 12.84 3.94 -3.27
N ASP A 87 13.51 4.28 -4.36
CA ASP A 87 13.01 5.33 -5.24
C ASP A 87 11.63 4.95 -5.81
N PRO A 88 10.72 5.93 -5.98
CA PRO A 88 9.43 5.70 -6.63
C PRO A 88 9.60 5.14 -8.05
N LEU A 89 8.51 4.61 -8.61
CA LEU A 89 8.51 4.20 -10.01
C LEU A 89 8.77 5.40 -10.94
N PRO A 90 9.41 5.21 -12.12
CA PRO A 90 9.83 6.32 -12.98
C PRO A 90 8.74 7.33 -13.34
N ASP A 91 7.50 6.85 -13.51
CA ASP A 91 6.35 7.68 -13.92
C ASP A 91 5.38 7.94 -12.75
N ALA A 92 5.82 7.78 -11.50
CA ALA A 92 4.94 7.82 -10.32
C ALA A 92 4.12 9.12 -10.22
N ASP A 93 4.72 10.27 -10.54
CA ASP A 93 4.07 11.58 -10.48
C ASP A 93 2.98 11.77 -11.56
N GLU A 94 3.08 11.04 -12.66
CA GLU A 94 2.03 10.99 -13.68
C GLU A 94 0.87 10.12 -13.18
N TRP A 95 1.19 8.92 -12.67
CA TRP A 95 0.21 7.98 -12.13
C TRP A 95 -0.46 8.44 -10.84
N ALA A 96 0.16 9.36 -10.08
CA ALA A 96 -0.42 9.97 -8.89
C ALA A 96 -1.70 10.75 -9.20
N LYS A 97 -1.84 11.23 -10.44
CA LYS A 97 -3.01 12.00 -10.90
C LYS A 97 -4.07 11.13 -11.57
N ALA A 98 -3.77 9.86 -11.81
CA ALA A 98 -4.65 8.91 -12.47
C ALA A 98 -5.54 8.17 -11.46
N LYS A 99 -6.73 7.77 -11.91
CA LYS A 99 -7.72 6.96 -11.17
C LYS A 99 -7.97 5.65 -11.91
N ASP A 100 -8.69 4.73 -11.30
CA ASP A 100 -9.12 3.47 -11.93
C ASP A 100 -7.90 2.64 -12.39
N LYS A 101 -6.91 2.51 -11.49
CA LYS A 101 -5.61 1.87 -11.74
C LYS A 101 -5.60 0.39 -11.40
N LEU A 102 -6.69 -0.17 -10.89
CA LEU A 102 -6.76 -1.58 -10.48
C LEU A 102 -6.38 -2.56 -11.61
N ASP A 103 -6.75 -2.26 -12.86
CA ASP A 103 -6.42 -3.08 -14.03
C ASP A 103 -4.92 -3.07 -14.39
N LYS A 104 -4.15 -2.15 -13.78
CA LYS A 104 -2.70 -2.04 -13.93
C LYS A 104 -1.92 -2.78 -12.85
N LEU A 105 -2.58 -3.35 -11.84
CA LEU A 105 -1.90 -4.12 -10.79
C LEU A 105 -1.15 -5.30 -11.38
N GLU A 106 0.13 -5.41 -11.07
CA GLU A 106 0.99 -6.54 -11.44
C GLU A 106 1.14 -7.45 -10.21
N ARG A 107 0.83 -8.74 -10.35
CA ARG A 107 0.90 -9.75 -9.28
C ARG A 107 2.21 -10.53 -9.31
#